data_AF-A0A371HNF2-F1
#
_entry.id   AF-A0A371HNF2-F1
#
_cell.length_a   1.000
_cell.length_b   1.000
_cell.length_c   1.000
_cell.angle_alpha   90.00
_cell.angle_beta   90.00
_cell.angle_gamma   90.00
#
_symmetry.space_group_name_H-M   'P 1'
#
loop_
_entity.id
_entity.type
_entity.pdbx_description
1 polymer ?
#
loop_
_entity_poly.entity_id
_entity_poly.type
_entity_poly.pdbx_seq_one_letter_code
_entity_poly.pdbx_strand_id
1 'polypeptide(L)'
;MVLLFSMPDQWIGIRTDLSLPSGWELFWQLFVYFIIEDFSNYWIHRMLHCKWAYEKIHKVHHEYTAPIGLSAPYAHWAEIIILGLPSFLGPALVPGHITTYWLWFILRQLEAIDTHSG
;
A
#
# COMPACT_ATOMS: atom_id res chain seq x y z
N MET A 1 -8.54 -24.20 -6.25
CA MET A 1 -7.95 -22.85 -6.40
C MET A 1 -8.29 -21.89 -5.25
N VAL A 2 -9.15 -22.25 -4.28
CA VAL A 2 -9.49 -21.40 -3.11
C VAL A 2 -8.57 -21.62 -1.90
N LEU A 3 -7.84 -22.75 -1.88
CA LEU A 3 -7.03 -23.17 -0.71
C LEU A 3 -5.63 -22.55 -0.62
N LEU A 4 -5.15 -21.88 -1.68
CA LEU A 4 -3.79 -21.29 -1.66
C LEU A 4 -3.76 -19.88 -1.05
N PHE A 5 -4.89 -19.17 -1.02
CA PHE A 5 -4.98 -17.84 -0.40
C PHE A 5 -5.38 -17.89 1.09
N SER A 6 -5.85 -19.02 1.61
CA SER A 6 -6.38 -19.10 2.99
C SER A 6 -5.30 -19.21 4.07
N MET A 7 -4.05 -19.49 3.72
CA MET A 7 -3.01 -19.78 4.72
C MET A 7 -2.35 -18.54 5.34
N PRO A 8 -2.04 -17.44 4.63
CA PRO A 8 -1.45 -16.25 5.28
C PRO A 8 -2.46 -15.47 6.14
N ASP A 9 -3.71 -15.41 5.69
CA ASP A 9 -4.74 -14.52 6.24
C ASP A 9 -5.14 -14.90 7.68
N GLN A 10 -5.21 -16.21 7.96
CA GLN A 10 -5.54 -16.73 9.29
C GLN A 10 -4.42 -16.48 10.32
N TRP A 11 -3.18 -16.29 9.88
CA TRP A 11 -2.03 -16.14 10.78
C TRP A 11 -1.89 -14.69 11.28
N ILE A 12 -2.39 -13.73 10.51
CA ILE A 12 -2.41 -12.30 10.85
C ILE A 12 -3.72 -11.91 11.56
N GLY A 13 -4.73 -12.79 11.58
CA GLY A 13 -6.03 -12.53 12.19
C GLY A 13 -7.03 -11.84 11.27
N ILE A 14 -6.80 -11.90 9.95
CA ILE A 14 -7.74 -11.39 8.95
C ILE A 14 -8.94 -12.32 8.92
N ARG A 15 -10.14 -11.74 9.06
CA ARG A 15 -11.38 -12.51 8.96
C ARG A 15 -11.99 -12.43 7.56
N THR A 16 -12.53 -13.57 7.12
CA THR A 16 -13.16 -13.76 5.81
C THR A 16 -14.57 -14.33 5.96
N ASP A 17 -15.18 -14.17 7.14
CA ASP A 17 -16.54 -14.64 7.39
C ASP A 17 -17.58 -13.74 6.71
N LEU A 18 -18.87 -14.09 6.82
CA LEU A 18 -19.93 -13.32 6.16
C LEU A 18 -20.29 -12.03 6.92
N SER A 19 -19.86 -11.87 8.17
CA SER A 19 -20.19 -10.72 9.00
C SER A 19 -19.31 -9.53 8.61
N LEU A 20 -19.89 -8.64 7.80
CA LEU A 20 -19.21 -7.43 7.34
C LEU A 20 -18.78 -6.53 8.52
N PRO A 21 -17.67 -5.78 8.36
CA PRO A 21 -17.24 -4.81 9.36
C PRO A 21 -18.31 -3.73 9.53
N SER A 22 -18.49 -3.26 10.77
CA SER A 22 -19.31 -2.08 11.00
C SER A 22 -18.66 -0.85 10.36
N GLY A 23 -19.45 0.18 10.03
CA GLY A 23 -18.88 1.44 9.51
C GLY A 23 -17.85 2.07 10.45
N TRP A 24 -18.02 1.90 11.77
CA TRP A 24 -17.09 2.39 12.77
C TRP A 24 -15.77 1.63 12.77
N GLU A 25 -15.83 0.31 12.66
CA GLU A 25 -14.64 -0.53 12.55
C GLU A 25 -13.85 -0.18 11.28
N LEU A 26 -14.54 -0.08 10.14
CA LEU A 26 -13.95 0.29 8.86
C LEU A 26 -13.26 1.66 8.95
N PHE A 27 -13.93 2.66 9.54
CA PHE A 27 -13.37 3.99 9.69
C PHE A 27 -12.06 3.99 10.48
N TRP A 28 -12.03 3.36 11.66
CA TRP A 28 -10.84 3.35 12.51
C TRP A 28 -9.71 2.50 11.94
N GLN A 29 -10.03 1.37 11.30
CA GLN A 29 -9.02 0.58 10.59
C GLN A 29 -8.38 1.40 9.47
N LEU A 30 -9.17 2.00 8.57
CA LEU A 30 -8.62 2.83 7.50
C LEU A 30 -7.84 4.02 8.03
N PHE A 31 -8.33 4.69 9.08
CA PHE A 31 -7.62 5.82 9.70
C PHE A 31 -6.22 5.41 10.18
N VAL A 32 -6.11 4.28 10.88
CA VAL A 32 -4.81 3.75 11.31
C VAL A 32 -3.95 3.37 10.11
N TYR A 33 -4.53 2.73 9.09
CA TYR A 33 -3.79 2.29 7.91
C TYR A 33 -3.18 3.47 7.16
N PHE A 34 -3.95 4.56 6.96
CA PHE A 34 -3.44 5.79 6.36
C PHE A 34 -2.26 6.37 7.15
N ILE A 35 -2.36 6.49 8.47
CA ILE A 35 -1.28 7.06 9.29
C ILE A 35 0.00 6.21 9.18
N ILE A 36 -0.13 4.89 9.33
CA ILE A 36 1.01 3.99 9.33
C ILE A 36 1.66 3.93 7.96
N GLU A 37 0.85 3.87 6.90
CA GLU A 37 1.35 3.79 5.54
C GLU A 37 2.00 5.10 5.11
N ASP A 38 1.35 6.25 5.30
CA ASP A 38 1.88 7.56 4.89
C ASP A 38 3.22 7.83 5.59
N PHE A 39 3.28 7.62 6.91
CA PHE A 39 4.52 7.77 7.67
C PHE A 39 5.63 6.85 7.15
N SER A 40 5.34 5.56 6.98
CA SER A 40 6.35 4.57 6.58
C SER A 40 6.81 4.78 5.14
N ASN A 41 5.87 5.05 4.23
CA ASN A 41 6.12 5.30 2.82
C ASN A 41 6.97 6.55 2.65
N TYR A 42 6.64 7.64 3.33
CA TYR A 42 7.43 8.88 3.30
C TYR A 42 8.91 8.65 3.63
N TRP A 43 9.20 7.95 4.73
CA TRP A 43 10.59 7.73 5.15
C TRP A 43 11.33 6.79 4.20
N ILE A 44 10.68 5.73 3.73
CA ILE A 44 11.30 4.78 2.78
C ILE A 44 11.52 5.46 1.43
N HIS A 45 10.54 6.21 0.92
CA HIS A 45 10.66 6.99 -0.30
C HIS A 45 11.80 8.00 -0.20
N ARG A 46 11.90 8.74 0.92
CA ARG A 46 13.03 9.63 1.19
C ARG A 46 14.37 8.88 1.19
N MET A 47 14.44 7.65 1.70
CA MET A 47 15.65 6.83 1.64
C MET A 47 15.98 6.40 0.20
N LEU A 48 14.96 6.14 -0.64
CA LEU A 48 15.16 5.84 -2.06
C LEU A 48 15.75 7.02 -2.84
N HIS A 49 15.62 8.24 -2.34
CA HIS A 49 16.29 9.43 -2.89
C HIS A 49 17.76 9.59 -2.46
N CYS A 50 18.30 8.72 -1.61
CA CYS A 50 19.75 8.70 -1.38
C CYS A 50 20.50 8.29 -2.64
N LYS A 51 21.70 8.86 -2.88
CA LYS A 51 22.45 8.73 -4.13
C LYS A 51 22.45 7.32 -4.76
N TRP A 52 22.84 6.31 -3.98
CA TRP A 52 22.91 4.93 -4.49
C TRP A 52 21.53 4.37 -4.85
N ALA A 53 20.54 4.52 -3.96
CA ALA A 53 19.20 3.99 -4.18
C ALA A 53 18.50 4.72 -5.32
N TYR A 54 18.73 6.02 -5.45
CA TYR A 54 18.19 6.81 -6.55
C TYR A 54 18.74 6.30 -7.88
N GLU A 55 20.07 6.26 -8.03
CA GLU A 55 20.71 5.86 -9.29
C GLU A 55 20.39 4.42 -9.70
N LYS A 56 20.17 3.50 -8.75
CA LYS A 56 19.98 2.07 -9.01
C LYS A 56 18.53 1.59 -9.03
N ILE A 57 17.64 2.29 -8.33
CA ILE A 57 16.26 1.84 -8.09
C ILE A 57 15.30 2.96 -8.50
N HIS A 58 15.39 4.12 -7.84
CA HIS A 58 14.34 5.13 -7.92
C HIS A 58 14.33 5.97 -9.21
N LYS A 59 15.45 6.01 -9.94
CA LYS A 59 15.57 6.81 -11.16
C LYS A 59 14.55 6.44 -12.23
N VAL A 60 14.15 5.16 -12.32
CA VAL A 60 13.14 4.69 -13.29
C VAL A 60 11.79 5.35 -13.01
N HIS A 61 11.42 5.48 -11.73
CA HIS A 61 10.16 6.12 -11.34
C HIS A 61 10.12 7.62 -11.70
N HIS A 62 11.27 8.29 -11.67
CA HIS A 62 11.42 9.71 -12.07
C HIS A 62 11.71 9.91 -13.56
N GLU A 63 11.55 8.89 -14.41
CA GLU A 63 11.76 9.02 -15.85
C GLU A 63 10.72 9.95 -16.50
N TYR A 64 9.47 9.89 -16.04
CA TYR A 64 8.39 10.74 -16.51
C TYR A 64 8.22 11.97 -15.61
N THR A 65 8.65 13.14 -16.10
CA THR A 65 8.57 14.40 -15.34
C THR A 65 7.24 15.12 -15.50
N ALA A 66 6.41 14.72 -16.47
CA ALA A 66 5.06 15.25 -16.63
C ALA A 66 4.09 14.53 -15.68
N PRO A 67 3.08 15.21 -15.12
CA PRO A 67 2.09 14.59 -14.25
C PRO A 67 1.19 13.66 -15.06
N ILE A 68 1.51 12.37 -15.04
CA ILE A 68 0.74 11.32 -15.72
C ILE A 68 0.33 10.31 -14.65
N GLY A 69 -0.90 10.39 -14.15
CA GLY A 69 -1.39 9.47 -13.12
C GLY A 69 -1.21 7.98 -13.46
N LEU A 70 -1.32 7.62 -14.75
CA LEU A 70 -1.11 6.25 -15.23
C LEU A 70 0.35 5.78 -15.16
N SER A 71 1.33 6.68 -15.02
CA SER A 71 2.73 6.32 -14.79
C SER A 71 3.06 6.10 -13.31
N ALA A 72 2.12 6.31 -12.38
CA ALA A 72 2.32 6.05 -10.95
C ALA A 72 2.92 4.65 -10.64
N PRO A 73 2.49 3.54 -11.26
CA PRO A 73 3.08 2.22 -11.02
C PRO A 73 4.34 1.94 -11.85
N TYR A 74 4.76 2.85 -12.74
CA TYR A 74 5.96 2.67 -13.54
C TYR A 74 7.20 2.92 -12.67
N ALA A 75 7.83 1.84 -12.25
CA ALA A 75 9.00 1.88 -11.37
C ALA A 75 9.87 0.64 -11.55
N HIS A 76 11.07 0.68 -10.96
CA HIS A 76 11.92 -0.50 -10.87
C HIS A 76 11.25 -1.58 -10.00
N TRP A 77 11.36 -2.86 -10.36
CA TRP A 77 10.69 -3.96 -9.62
C TRP A 77 11.00 -3.96 -8.11
N ALA A 78 12.23 -3.60 -7.74
CA ALA A 78 12.62 -3.51 -6.33
C ALA A 78 11.89 -2.38 -5.60
N GLU A 79 11.64 -1.25 -6.27
CA GLU A 79 10.86 -0.15 -5.71
C GLU A 79 9.42 -0.56 -5.45
N ILE A 80 8.80 -1.27 -6.40
CA ILE A 80 7.43 -1.78 -6.27
C ILE A 80 7.31 -2.64 -4.99
N ILE A 81 8.30 -3.49 -4.72
CA ILE A 81 8.32 -4.30 -3.49
C ILE A 81 8.57 -3.42 -2.27
N ILE A 82 9.60 -2.56 -2.30
CA ILE A 82 10.02 -1.73 -1.16
C ILE A 82 8.92 -0.77 -0.71
N LEU A 83 8.28 -0.05 -1.65
CA LEU A 83 7.20 0.89 -1.40
C LEU A 83 5.83 0.20 -1.27
N GLY A 84 5.69 -1.04 -1.73
CA GLY A 84 4.48 -1.84 -1.51
C GLY A 84 4.38 -2.43 -0.09
N LEU A 85 5.51 -2.70 0.57
CA LEU A 85 5.55 -3.29 1.92
C LEU A 85 4.82 -2.45 3.00
N PRO A 86 4.96 -1.11 3.06
CA PRO A 86 4.22 -0.25 3.98
C PRO A 86 2.71 -0.48 4.01
N SER A 87 2.10 -0.77 2.85
CA SER A 87 0.65 -1.01 2.73
C SER A 87 0.14 -2.20 3.52
N PHE A 88 1.04 -3.09 3.97
CA PHE A 88 0.71 -4.25 4.81
C PHE A 88 0.89 -4.00 6.31
N LEU A 89 1.60 -2.94 6.73
CA LEU A 89 1.93 -2.69 8.14
C LEU A 89 0.69 -2.35 8.97
N GLY A 90 -0.17 -1.44 8.50
CA GLY A 90 -1.43 -1.10 9.17
C GLY A 90 -2.32 -2.33 9.37
N PRO A 91 -2.63 -3.09 8.30
CA PRO A 91 -3.39 -4.34 8.39
C PRO A 91 -2.76 -5.43 9.27
N ALA A 92 -1.44 -5.45 9.43
CA ALA A 92 -0.75 -6.36 10.34
C ALA A 92 -0.86 -5.92 11.82
N LEU A 93 -0.92 -4.61 12.08
CA LEU A 93 -1.05 -4.04 13.43
C LEU A 93 -2.48 -4.09 13.95
N VAL A 94 -3.46 -3.80 13.07
CA VAL A 94 -4.88 -3.77 13.43
C VAL A 94 -5.64 -4.64 12.44
N PRO A 95 -5.61 -5.98 12.62
CA PRO A 95 -6.24 -6.87 11.67
C PRO A 95 -7.76 -6.71 11.63
N GLY A 96 -8.33 -6.94 10.45
CA GLY A 96 -9.75 -6.66 10.17
C GLY A 96 -10.41 -7.63 9.21
N HIS A 97 -11.51 -7.19 8.62
CA HIS A 97 -12.21 -7.97 7.60
C HIS A 97 -11.54 -7.81 6.23
N ILE A 98 -11.51 -8.88 5.43
CA ILE A 98 -10.93 -8.88 4.08
C ILE A 98 -11.51 -7.77 3.17
N THR A 99 -12.77 -7.38 3.36
CA THR A 99 -13.38 -6.27 2.59
C THR A 99 -12.79 -4.91 2.95
N THR A 100 -12.40 -4.67 4.22
CA THR A 100 -11.67 -3.44 4.60
C THR A 100 -10.33 -3.40 3.87
N TYR A 101 -9.70 -4.56 3.64
CA TYR A 101 -8.38 -4.65 3.02
C TYR A 101 -8.46 -4.39 1.53
N TRP A 102 -9.46 -4.96 0.85
CA TRP A 102 -9.73 -4.64 -0.55
C TRP A 102 -10.01 -3.16 -0.75
N LEU A 103 -10.86 -2.57 0.12
CA LEU A 103 -11.12 -1.13 0.09
C LEU A 103 -9.85 -0.33 0.33
N TRP A 104 -9.03 -0.71 1.31
CA TRP A 104 -7.75 -0.09 1.61
C TRP A 104 -6.81 -0.07 0.40
N PHE A 105 -6.60 -1.20 -0.26
CA PHE A 105 -5.75 -1.25 -1.45
C PHE A 105 -6.29 -0.40 -2.60
N ILE A 106 -7.62 -0.37 -2.80
CA ILE A 106 -8.22 0.52 -3.80
C ILE A 106 -7.91 1.99 -3.49
N LEU A 107 -8.15 2.42 -2.24
CA LEU A 107 -7.89 3.79 -1.81
C LEU A 107 -6.41 4.16 -1.99
N ARG A 108 -5.49 3.26 -1.67
CA ARG A 108 -4.06 3.48 -1.87
C ARG A 108 -3.66 3.62 -3.33
N GLN A 109 -4.21 2.81 -4.22
CA GLN A 109 -3.95 2.98 -5.65
C GLN A 109 -4.54 4.30 -6.19
N LEU A 110 -5.71 4.71 -5.71
CA LEU A 110 -6.32 5.99 -6.09
C LEU A 110 -5.47 7.17 -5.63
N GLU A 111 -5.00 7.18 -4.38
CA GLU A 111 -4.11 8.21 -3.85
C GLU A 111 -2.77 8.25 -4.60
N ALA A 112 -2.20 7.10 -4.95
CA ALA A 112 -0.98 7.04 -5.76
C ALA A 112 -1.18 7.69 -7.13
N ILE A 113 -2.30 7.42 -7.80
CA ILE A 113 -2.65 8.05 -9.08
C ILE A 113 -2.86 9.56 -8.90
N ASP A 114 -3.58 9.98 -7.86
CA ASP A 114 -3.87 11.38 -7.56
C ASP A 114 -2.58 12.19 -7.37
N THR A 115 -1.62 11.66 -6.60
CA THR A 115 -0.31 12.28 -6.36
C THR A 115 0.51 12.50 -7.64
N HIS A 116 0.26 11.70 -8.68
CA HIS A 116 0.94 11.81 -9.99
C HIS A 116 0.13 12.58 -11.03
N SER A 117 -1.03 13.15 -10.67
CA SER A 117 -1.95 13.80 -11.60
C SER A 117 -1.81 15.31 -11.71
N GLY A 118 -0.92 15.93 -10.92
CA GLY A 118 -0.55 17.35 -11.01
C GLY A 118 -1.34 18.28 -10.10
#